data_AF-A0AA48KZ82-F1
#
_entry.id   AF-A0AA48KZ82-F1
#
_cell.length_a   1.000
_cell.length_b   1.000
_cell.length_c   1.000
_cell.angle_alpha   90.00
_cell.angle_beta   90.00
_cell.angle_gamma   90.00
#
_symmetry.space_group_name_H-M   'P 1'
#
loop_
_entity.id
_entity.type
_entity.pdbx_description
1 polymer ?
#
loop_
_entity_poly.entity_id
_entity_poly.type
_entity_poly.pdbx_seq_one_letter_code
_entity_poly.pdbx_strand_id
1 'polypeptide(L)' 'MSKYENISIEKLKPYEKNARIHSDEQTEKIAKSIDEFGFINPVLIDSDFN' A
#
# COMPACT_ATOMS: atom_id res chain seq x y z
N MET A 1 12.42 -1.74 17.26
CA MET A 1 12.22 -0.51 16.47
C MET A 1 11.62 -0.91 15.15
N SER A 2 10.44 -0.40 14.79
CA SER A 2 9.91 -0.59 13.45
C SER A 2 10.78 0.21 12.49
N LYS A 3 11.46 -0.48 11.57
CA LYS A 3 12.29 0.13 10.53
C LYS A 3 11.39 0.40 9.33
N TYR A 4 11.36 1.63 8.85
CA TYR A 4 10.67 2.00 7.62
C TYR A 4 11.70 2.21 6.51
N GLU A 5 11.37 1.74 5.31
CA GLU A 5 12.22 1.88 4.14
C GLU A 5 11.37 2.34 2.96
N ASN A 6 11.93 3.24 2.14
CA ASN A 6 11.30 3.64 0.89
C ASN A 6 11.66 2.62 -0.18
N ILE A 7 10.64 1.95 -0.73
CA ILE A 7 10.79 0.93 -1.77
C ILE A 7 10.13 1.45 -3.06
N SER A 8 10.76 1.18 -4.21
CA SER A 8 10.15 1.47 -5.51
C SER A 8 8.93 0.59 -5.73
N ILE A 9 7.83 1.17 -6.21
CA ILE A 9 6.58 0.46 -6.49
C ILE A 9 6.80 -0.71 -7.46
N GLU A 10 7.73 -0.56 -8.42
CA GLU A 10 8.03 -1.61 -9.41
C GLU A 10 8.67 -2.87 -8.81
N LYS A 11 9.13 -2.81 -7.55
CA LYS A 11 9.62 -3.99 -6.82
C LYS A 11 8.51 -4.76 -6.12
N LEU A 12 7.34 -4.13 -5.94
CA LEU A 12 6.24 -4.71 -5.19
C LEU A 12 5.43 -5.66 -6.05
N LYS A 13 4.95 -6.74 -5.43
CA LYS A 13 4.10 -7.74 -6.04
C LYS A 13 2.75 -7.73 -5.34
N PRO A 14 1.64 -7.91 -6.07
CA PRO A 14 0.34 -8.07 -5.44
C PRO A 14 0.28 -9.36 -4.62
N TYR A 15 -0.24 -9.29 -3.39
CA TYR A 15 -0.51 -10.48 -2.59
C TYR A 15 -1.73 -11.27 -3.13
N GLU A 16 -1.49 -12.46 -3.67
CA GLU A 16 -2.52 -13.28 -4.35
C GLU A 16 -3.69 -13.68 -3.44
N LYS A 17 -3.48 -13.80 -2.13
CA LYS A 17 -4.51 -14.21 -1.17
C LYS A 17 -5.16 -13.02 -0.46
N ASN A 18 -5.08 -11.82 -1.05
CA ASN A 18 -5.77 -10.66 -0.51
C ASN A 18 -7.28 -10.79 -0.75
N ALA A 19 -8.03 -11.08 0.32
CA ALA A 19 -9.50 -11.16 0.26
C ALA A 19 -10.17 -9.78 0.13
N ARG A 20 -9.43 -8.68 0.27
CA ARG A 20 -9.99 -7.33 0.14
C ARG A 20 -10.19 -6.99 -1.32
N ILE A 21 -11.43 -6.65 -1.65
CA ILE A 21 -11.82 -6.06 -2.93
C ILE A 21 -12.30 -4.65 -2.62
N HIS A 22 -11.74 -3.68 -3.33
CA HIS A 22 -12.13 -2.28 -3.21
C HIS A 22 -12.94 -1.87 -4.44
N SER A 23 -14.02 -1.11 -4.23
CA SER A 23 -14.69 -0.41 -5.32
C SER A 23 -13.85 0.77 -5.82
N ASP A 24 -14.19 1.29 -7.00
CA ASP A 24 -13.50 2.46 -7.58
C ASP A 24 -13.61 3.68 -6.65
N GLU A 25 -14.79 3.92 -6.07
CA GLU A 25 -15.02 5.01 -5.11
C GLU A 25 -14.14 4.88 -3.85
N GLN A 26 -13.97 3.66 -3.34
CA GLN A 26 -13.11 3.40 -2.19
C GLN A 26 -11.64 3.67 -2.54
N THR A 27 -11.20 3.26 -3.74
CA THR A 27 -9.85 3.50 -4.24
C THR A 27 -9.57 5.00 -4.39
N GLU A 28 -10.52 5.76 -4.97
CA GLU A 28 -10.39 7.22 -5.08
C GLU A 28 -10.28 7.90 -3.71
N LYS A 29 -11.07 7.46 -2.73
CA LYS A 29 -11.01 8.03 -1.38
C LYS A 29 -9.65 7.81 -0.74
N ILE A 30 -9.07 6.63 -0.92
CA ILE A 30 -7.72 6.31 -0.43
C ILE A 30 -6.68 7.18 -1.15
N ALA A 31 -6.77 7.30 -2.49
CA ALA A 31 -5.85 8.10 -3.28
C ALA A 31 -5.87 9.58 -2.85
N LYS A 32 -7.07 10.17 -2.69
CA LYS A 32 -7.23 11.55 -2.19
C LYS A 32 -6.62 11.74 -0.79
N SER A 33 -6.83 10.78 0.11
CA SER A 33 -6.23 10.83 1.45
C SER A 33 -4.70 10.79 1.39
N ILE A 34 -4.11 10.00 0.49
CA ILE A 34 -2.64 9.93 0.34
C ILE A 34 -2.10 11.21 -0.29
N ASP A 35 -2.81 11.82 -1.23
CA ASP A 35 -2.42 13.10 -1.85
C ASP A 35 -2.43 14.25 -0.83
N GLU A 36 -3.46 14.31 0.03
CA GLU A 36 -3.62 15.38 1.03
C GLU A 36 -2.66 15.24 2.22
N PHE A 37 -2.43 14.01 2.71
CA PHE A 37 -1.71 13.78 3.96
C PHE A 37 -0.41 12.98 3.83
N GLY A 38 -0.13 12.43 2.65
CA GLY A 38 0.94 11.45 2.46
C GLY A 38 0.63 10.08 3.07
N PHE A 39 1.65 9.22 3.10
CA PHE A 39 1.55 7.89 3.72
C PHE A 39 1.69 7.97 5.24
N ILE A 40 0.57 8.15 5.94
CA ILE A 40 0.53 8.11 7.41
C ILE A 40 0.74 6.68 7.92
N ASN A 41 0.17 5.69 7.21
CA ASN A 41 0.31 4.28 7.52
C ASN A 41 1.19 3.61 6.45
N PRO A 42 2.36 3.07 6.82
CA PRO A 42 3.23 2.38 5.89
C PRO A 42 2.60 1.04 5.47
N VAL A 43 2.90 0.63 4.24
CA VAL A 43 2.48 -0.66 3.70
C VAL A 43 3.32 -1.77 4.34
N LEU A 44 2.67 -2.85 4.74
CA LEU A 44 3.34 -4.05 5.23
C LEU A 44 3.64 -4.95 4.04
N ILE A 45 4.90 -5.37 3.93
CA ILE A 45 5.35 -6.30 2.90
C ILE A 45 6.12 -7.45 3.53
N ASP A 46 6.12 -8.60 2.86
CA ASP A 46 6.97 -9.73 3.22
C ASP A 46 8.38 -9.62 2.59
N SER A 47 9.22 -10.63 2.86
CA SER A 47 10.60 -10.70 2.36
C SER A 47 10.68 -10.85 0.83
N ASP A 48 9.62 -11.33 0.19
CA ASP A 48 9.52 -11.58 -1.25
C ASP A 48 8.92 -10.39 -2.01
N PHE A 49 8.68 -9.27 -1.29
CA PHE A 49 8.09 -8.02 -1.74
C PHE A 49 6.60 -8.13 -2.11
N ASN A 50 5.85 -9.06 -1.51
CA ASN A 50 4.38 -9.10 -1.61
C ASN A 50 3.68 -8.37 -0.46
#